data_AF-A0A660Y6I0-F1
#
_entry.id   AF-A0A660Y6I0-F1
#
_cell.length_a   1.000
_cell.length_b   1.000
_cell.length_c   1.000
_cell.angle_alpha   90.00
_cell.angle_beta   90.00
_cell.angle_gamma   90.00
#
_symmetry.space_group_name_H-M   'P 1'
#
loop_
_entity.id
_entity.type
_entity.pdbx_description
1 polymer ?
#
loop_
_entity_poly.entity_id
_entity_poly.type
_entity_poly.pdbx_seq_one_letter_code
_entity_poly.pdbx_strand_id
1 'polypeptide(L)' 'MRGLGIGRALVEHLLEDARRLGLDRVFALTYIEDFFEQFGFHRVPKESLPHKIWRDCIHCPKFPECDEVAMILELK' A
#
# COMPACT_ATOMS: atom_id res chain seq x y z
N MET A 1 4.45 -19.35 -11.20
CA MET A 1 4.04 -17.97 -11.56
C MET A 1 4.70 -16.88 -10.71
N ARG A 2 5.30 -17.18 -9.55
CA ARG A 2 6.12 -16.21 -8.80
C ARG A 2 7.47 -16.02 -9.51
N GLY A 3 8.03 -14.81 -9.49
CA GLY A 3 9.35 -14.49 -10.08
C GLY A 3 9.36 -14.11 -11.58
N LEU A 4 8.19 -13.97 -12.22
CA LEU A 4 8.08 -13.60 -13.65
C LEU A 4 7.96 -12.07 -13.89
N GLY A 5 8.21 -11.24 -12.86
CA GLY A 5 8.09 -9.77 -12.97
C GLY A 5 6.67 -9.21 -13.05
N ILE A 6 5.63 -10.06 -13.09
CA ILE A 6 4.23 -9.63 -13.24
C ILE A 6 3.79 -8.68 -12.12
N GLY A 7 4.14 -8.98 -10.86
CA GLY A 7 3.80 -8.11 -9.73
C GLY A 7 4.42 -6.73 -9.86
N ARG A 8 5.65 -6.64 -10.37
CA ARG A 8 6.34 -5.38 -10.61
C ARG A 8 5.65 -4.55 -11.70
N ALA A 9 5.37 -5.19 -12.84
CA ALA A 9 4.66 -4.54 -13.94
C ALA A 9 3.28 -4.02 -13.51
N LEU A 10 2.56 -4.78 -12.67
CA LEU A 10 1.26 -4.36 -12.15
C LEU A 10 1.38 -3.12 -11.25
N VAL A 11 2.32 -3.11 -10.31
CA VAL A 11 2.51 -1.97 -9.41
C VAL A 11 2.94 -0.74 -10.22
N GLU A 12 3.89 -0.87 -11.15
CA GLU A 12 4.33 0.24 -12.01
C GLU A 12 3.17 0.86 -12.77
N HIS A 13 2.33 0.02 -13.40
CA HIS A 13 1.17 0.50 -14.15
C HIS A 13 0.14 1.23 -13.26
N LEU A 14 -0.14 0.68 -12.07
CA LEU A 14 -1.05 1.32 -11.11
C LEU A 14 -0.51 2.66 -10.59
N LEU A 15 0.81 2.77 -10.41
CA LEU A 15 1.45 4.02 -10.00
C LEU A 15 1.42 5.06 -11.12
N GLU A 16 1.59 4.66 -12.37
CA GLU A 16 1.41 5.54 -13.52
C GLU A 16 -0.02 6.08 -13.60
N ASP A 17 -1.01 5.21 -13.45
CA ASP A 17 -2.41 5.63 -13.43
C ASP A 17 -2.73 6.56 -12.26
N ALA A 18 -2.20 6.27 -11.06
CA ALA A 18 -2.35 7.14 -9.91
C ALA A 18 -1.77 8.55 -10.17
N ARG A 19 -0.60 8.64 -10.82
CA ARG A 19 -0.01 9.92 -11.24
C ARG A 19 -0.86 10.63 -12.29
N ARG A 20 -1.37 9.89 -13.29
CA ARG A 20 -2.26 10.45 -14.34
C ARG A 20 -3.57 10.99 -13.77
N LEU A 21 -4.07 10.38 -12.70
CA LEU A 21 -5.25 10.83 -11.97
C LEU A 21 -4.98 12.05 -11.07
N GLY A 22 -3.72 12.48 -10.95
CA GLY A 22 -3.33 13.62 -10.10
C GLY A 22 -3.43 13.32 -8.61
N LEU A 23 -3.25 12.05 -8.20
CA LEU A 23 -3.24 11.67 -6.79
C LEU A 23 -1.92 12.10 -6.14
N ASP A 24 -2.00 12.70 -4.95
CA ASP A 24 -0.82 13.11 -4.20
C ASP A 24 -0.06 11.93 -3.58
N ARG A 25 -0.76 10.86 -3.21
CA ARG A 25 -0.22 9.72 -2.48
C ARG A 25 -0.99 8.42 -2.72
N VAL A 26 -0.29 7.30 -2.55
CA VAL A 26 -0.84 5.93 -2.61
C VAL A 26 -0.47 5.21 -1.32
N PHE A 27 -1.33 4.31 -0.85
CA PHE A 27 -1.04 3.46 0.30
C PHE A 27 -1.24 1.98 -0.04
N ALA A 28 -0.56 1.11 0.69
CA ALA A 28 -0.70 -0.34 0.60
C ALA A 28 -0.76 -0.95 2.01
N LEU A 29 -1.59 -1.97 2.18
CA LEU A 29 -1.57 -2.88 3.33
C LEU A 29 -0.98 -4.20 2.84
N THR A 30 0.14 -4.65 3.40
CA THR A 30 0.91 -5.78 2.87
C THR A 30 1.60 -6.57 3.97
N TYR A 31 1.90 -7.85 3.71
CA TYR A 31 2.78 -8.67 4.55
C TYR A 31 4.23 -8.70 4.02
N ILE A 32 4.49 -8.11 2.85
CA ILE A 32 5.78 -8.16 2.15
C ILE A 32 6.25 -6.72 1.94
N GLU A 33 6.80 -6.11 2.98
CA GLU A 33 7.26 -4.72 2.95
C GLU A 33 8.40 -4.51 1.94
N ASP A 34 9.42 -5.38 1.96
CA ASP A 34 10.59 -5.32 1.07
C ASP A 34 10.23 -5.21 -0.42
N PHE A 35 9.11 -5.80 -0.85
CA PHE A 35 8.66 -5.70 -2.23
C PHE A 35 8.20 -4.28 -2.57
N PHE A 36 7.47 -3.62 -1.69
CA PHE A 36 6.94 -2.27 -1.93
C PHE A 36 8.01 -1.19 -1.71
N GLU A 37 8.97 -1.41 -0.82
CA GLU A 37 10.12 -0.51 -0.63
C GLU A 37 10.90 -0.28 -1.93
N GLN A 38 10.95 -1.29 -2.82
CA GLN A 38 11.59 -1.17 -4.14
C GLN A 38 10.94 -0.11 -5.05
N PHE A 39 9.70 0.30 -4.77
CA PHE A 39 8.98 1.35 -5.50
C PHE A 39 8.99 2.70 -4.75
N GLY A 40 9.72 2.80 -3.64
CA GLY A 40 9.80 4.01 -2.82
C GLY A 40 8.70 4.14 -1.76
N PHE A 41 7.91 3.08 -1.52
CA PHE A 41 7.01 3.06 -0.38
C PHE A 41 7.81 3.04 0.91
N HIS A 42 7.28 3.71 1.94
CA HIS A 42 7.84 3.67 3.29
C HIS A 42 6.76 3.27 4.29
N ARG A 43 7.18 2.62 5.36
CA ARG A 43 6.28 2.18 6.44
C ARG A 43 5.71 3.39 7.19
N VAL A 44 4.43 3.32 7.51
CA VAL A 44 3.72 4.30 8.35
C VAL A 44 2.88 3.60 9.42
N PRO A 45 2.54 4.30 10.52
CA PRO A 45 1.55 3.79 11.47
C PRO A 45 0.19 3.58 10.81
N LYS A 46 -0.56 2.54 11.18
CA LYS A 46 -1.91 2.29 10.60
C LYS A 46 -2.87 3.44 10.92
N GLU A 47 -2.63 4.13 12.02
CA GLU A 47 -3.35 5.32 12.49
C GLU A 47 -3.19 6.52 11.57
N SER A 48 -2.13 6.58 10.74
CA SER A 48 -1.94 7.67 9.78
C SER A 48 -2.75 7.50 8.50
N LEU A 49 -3.42 6.35 8.31
CA LEU A 49 -4.27 6.09 7.16
C LEU A 49 -5.58 6.90 7.23
N PRO A 50 -6.20 7.23 6.07
CA PRO A 50 -7.46 7.95 6.05
C PRO A 50 -8.55 7.28 6.91
N HIS A 51 -9.38 8.08 7.59
CA HIS A 51 -10.46 7.58 8.46
C HIS A 51 -11.39 6.55 7.80
N LYS A 52 -11.55 6.59 6.47
CA LYS A 52 -12.31 5.58 5.73
C LYS A 52 -11.72 4.17 5.90
N ILE A 53 -10.40 4.05 5.84
CA ILE A 53 -9.69 2.77 5.97
C ILE A 53 -9.74 2.27 7.42
N TRP A 54 -9.69 3.20 8.38
CA TRP A 54 -9.84 2.87 9.79
C TRP A 54 -11.17 2.17 10.08
N ARG A 55 -12.27 2.61 9.46
CA ARG A 55 -13.57 1.93 9.59
C ARG A 55 -13.55 0.51 9.03
N ASP A 56 -12.79 0.26 7.97
CA ASP A 56 -12.68 -1.08 7.40
C ASP A 56 -11.78 -1.97 8.29
N CYS A 57 -10.74 -1.39 8.89
CA CYS A 57 -9.87 -2.09 9.84
C CYS A 57 -10.57 -2.47 11.15
N ILE A 58 -11.39 -1.62 11.75
CA ILE A 58 -12.06 -1.94 13.04
C ILE A 58 -13.08 -3.09 12.93
N HIS A 59 -13.63 -3.32 11.74
CA HIS A 59 -14.53 -4.44 11.48
C HIS A 59 -13.79 -5.69 10.99
N CYS A 60 -12.46 -5.62 10.85
CA CYS A 60 -11.66 -6.76 10.46
C CYS A 60 -11.62 -7.78 11.61
N PRO A 61 -11.90 -9.07 11.37
CA PRO A 61 -11.83 -10.11 12.39
C PRO A 61 -10.42 -10.32 12.94
N LYS A 62 -9.39 -9.81 12.25
CA LYS A 62 -7.99 -9.81 12.71
C LYS A 62 -7.61 -8.56 13.49
N PHE A 63 -8.50 -7.59 13.67
CA PHE A 63 -8.19 -6.39 14.46
C PHE A 63 -8.27 -6.71 15.96
N PRO A 64 -7.31 -6.28 16.80
CA PRO A 64 -6.14 -5.43 16.51
C PRO A 64 -4.88 -6.21 16.09
N GLU A 65 -4.88 -7.54 16.14
CA GLU A 65 -3.77 -8.45 15.82
C GLU A 65 -3.47 -8.58 14.30
N CYS A 66 -3.75 -7.54 13.52
CA CYS A 66 -3.56 -7.60 12.08
C CYS A 66 -2.07 -7.44 11.78
N ASP A 67 -1.45 -8.48 11.22
CA ASP A 67 0.00 -8.49 10.93
C ASP A 67 0.38 -7.75 9.64
N GLU A 68 -0.58 -7.12 8.95
CA GLU A 68 -0.29 -6.30 7.77
C GLU A 68 0.47 -5.03 8.15
N VAL A 69 1.38 -4.60 7.30
CA VAL A 69 2.12 -3.35 7.42
C VAL A 69 1.48 -2.32 6.50
N ALA A 70 1.23 -1.13 7.05
CA ALA A 70 0.79 0.03 6.27
C ALA A 70 2.00 0.73 5.66
N MET A 71 1.96 0.94 4.35
CA MET A 71 2.99 1.63 3.60
C MET A 71 2.40 2.76 2.77
N ILE A 72 3.13 3.86 2.62
CA ILE A 72 2.74 5.01 1.80
C ILE A 72 3.84 5.34 0.79
N LEU A 73 3.41 5.75 -0.41
CA LEU A 73 4.23 6.39 -1.42
C LEU A 73 3.62 7.76 -1.73
N GLU A 74 4.44 8.81 -1.59
CA GLU A 74 4.11 10.14 -2.09
C GLU A 74 4.45 10.20 -3.59
N LEU A 75 3.54 10.71 -4.43
CA LEU A 75 3.69 10.73 -5.89
C LEU A 75 4.22 12.05 -6.46
N LYS A 76 4.62 12.99 -5.58
CA LYS A 76 5.13 14.31 -5.93
C LYS A 76 6.52 14.28 -6.57
#